data_AF-A0A7Z1HNR1-F1
#
_entry.id   AF-A0A7Z1HNR1-F1
#
_cell.length_a   1.000
_cell.length_b   1.000
_cell.length_c   1.000
_cell.angle_alpha   90.00
_cell.angle_beta   90.00
_cell.angle_gamma   90.00
#
_symmetry.space_group_name_H-M   'P 1'
#
loop_
_entity.id
_entity.type
_entity.pdbx_description
1 polymer ?
#
loop_
_entity_poly.entity_id
_entity_poly.type
_entity_poly.pdbx_seq_one_letter_code
_entity_poly.pdbx_strand_id
1 'polypeptide(L)'
;EEMMMVATHLREGDRVVALTETRRELLLAKTEDYNAQGFRVLLIATRKLDGSGNNPTLSVEDETELTIEGMLTFLDPPKESAGKAIAALRDN
;
A
#
# COMPACT_ATOMS: atom_id res chain seq x y z
N GLU A 1 -0.35 -7.34 -2.96
CA GLU A 1 -1.01 -7.93 -1.77
C GLU A 1 -0.04 -8.49 -0.72
N GLU A 2 1.26 -8.61 -1.01
CA GLU A 2 2.27 -9.15 -0.08
C GLU A 2 2.32 -8.44 1.28
N MET A 3 2.21 -7.09 1.30
CA MET A 3 2.21 -6.30 2.54
C MET A 3 1.05 -6.65 3.48
N MET A 4 -0.10 -7.07 2.94
CA MET A 4 -1.20 -7.52 3.79
C MET A 4 -0.86 -8.87 4.44
N MET A 5 -0.18 -9.79 3.75
CA MET A 5 0.16 -11.09 4.33
C MET A 5 1.13 -11.00 5.51
N VAL A 6 2.03 -10.01 5.49
CA VAL A 6 3.05 -9.82 6.54
C VAL A 6 2.62 -8.87 7.66
N ALA A 7 1.51 -8.16 7.50
CA ALA A 7 0.97 -7.28 8.53
C ALA A 7 0.00 -8.01 9.47
N THR A 8 0.12 -7.74 10.76
CA THR A 8 -0.77 -8.28 11.81
C THR A 8 -1.61 -7.19 12.47
N HIS A 9 -1.23 -5.93 12.33
CA HIS A 9 -1.89 -4.80 12.96
C HIS A 9 -2.15 -3.65 11.99
N LEU A 10 -3.07 -2.77 12.37
CA LEU A 10 -3.41 -1.53 11.68
C LEU A 10 -3.39 -0.38 12.70
N ARG A 11 -2.83 0.77 12.31
CA ARG A 11 -2.93 1.99 13.10
C ARG A 11 -4.20 2.75 12.74
N GLU A 12 -5.03 3.00 13.76
CA GLU A 12 -6.23 3.82 13.70
C GLU A 12 -6.05 5.03 14.65
N GLY A 13 -5.56 6.14 14.09
CA GLY A 13 -5.16 7.31 14.89
C GLY A 13 -4.00 6.97 15.83
N ASP A 14 -4.20 7.13 17.14
CA ASP A 14 -3.18 6.81 18.15
C ASP A 14 -3.21 5.33 18.59
N ARG A 15 -4.15 4.52 18.08
CA ARG A 15 -4.33 3.13 18.51
C ARG A 15 -3.80 2.16 17.48
N VAL A 16 -3.21 1.07 17.96
CA VAL A 16 -2.85 -0.08 17.15
C VAL A 16 -3.89 -1.17 17.41
N VAL A 17 -4.56 -1.62 16.36
CA VAL A 17 -5.62 -2.64 16.41
C VAL A 17 -5.22 -3.85 15.57
N ALA A 18 -5.79 -5.02 15.87
CA ALA A 18 -5.54 -6.22 15.08
C ALA A 18 -6.09 -6.07 13.65
N LEU A 19 -5.31 -6.54 12.67
CA LEU A 19 -5.70 -6.57 11.26
C LEU A 19 -6.61 -7.78 10.99
N THR A 20 -7.87 -7.63 11.39
CA THR A 20 -8.96 -8.61 11.17
C THR A 20 -9.30 -8.75 9.69
N GLU A 21 -9.89 -9.88 9.28
CA GLU A 21 -10.27 -10.12 7.88
C GLU A 21 -11.13 -9.01 7.27
N THR A 22 -12.17 -8.56 7.99
CA THR A 22 -13.02 -7.45 7.54
C THR A 22 -12.24 -6.16 7.29
N ARG A 23 -11.15 -5.91 8.04
CA ARG A 23 -10.28 -4.73 7.83
C ARG A 23 -9.37 -4.92 6.63
N ARG A 24 -8.93 -6.16 6.35
CA ARG A 24 -8.16 -6.50 5.15
C ARG A 24 -8.99 -6.26 3.90
N GLU A 25 -10.22 -6.78 3.89
CA GLU A 25 -11.18 -6.58 2.80
C GLU A 25 -11.43 -5.08 2.55
N LEU A 26 -11.62 -4.29 3.61
CA LEU A 26 -11.83 -2.84 3.49
C LEU A 26 -10.61 -2.11 2.88
N LEU A 27 -9.38 -2.49 3.29
CA LEU A 27 -8.15 -1.91 2.75
C LEU A 27 -7.93 -2.30 1.29
N LEU A 28 -8.23 -3.55 0.93
CA LEU A 28 -8.14 -4.03 -0.45
C LEU A 28 -9.14 -3.29 -1.34
N ALA A 29 -10.41 -3.21 -0.94
CA ALA A 29 -11.44 -2.50 -1.68
C ALA A 29 -11.07 -1.01 -1.91
N LYS A 30 -10.49 -0.36 -0.89
CA LYS A 30 -10.02 1.02 -1.02
C LYS A 30 -8.79 1.15 -1.93
N THR A 31 -7.90 0.16 -1.93
CA THR A 31 -6.77 0.09 -2.85
C THR A 31 -7.25 -0.06 -4.29
N GLU A 32 -8.24 -0.93 -4.53
CA GLU A 32 -8.85 -1.11 -5.86
C GLU A 32 -9.56 0.15 -6.35
N ASP A 33 -10.30 0.85 -5.48
CA ASP A 33 -10.95 2.13 -5.82
C ASP A 33 -9.93 3.18 -6.27
N TYR A 34 -8.82 3.33 -5.54
CA TYR A 34 -7.76 4.25 -5.95
C TYR A 34 -7.06 3.83 -7.25
N ASN A 35 -6.82 2.54 -7.44
CA ASN A 35 -6.25 2.02 -8.69
C ASN A 35 -7.19 2.28 -9.88
N ALA A 36 -8.50 2.12 -9.71
CA ALA A 36 -9.49 2.41 -10.75
C ALA A 36 -9.53 3.90 -11.13
N GLN A 37 -9.19 4.79 -10.18
CA GLN A 37 -9.01 6.22 -10.42
C GLN A 37 -7.65 6.57 -11.06
N GLY A 38 -6.78 5.58 -11.31
CA GLY A 38 -5.47 5.76 -11.93
C GLY A 38 -4.34 6.10 -10.95
N PHE A 39 -4.59 6.04 -9.64
CA PHE A 39 -3.51 6.17 -8.66
C PHE A 39 -2.72 4.88 -8.58
N ARG A 40 -1.41 5.01 -8.39
CA ARG A 40 -0.60 3.93 -7.84
C ARG A 40 -0.65 4.01 -6.32
N VAL A 41 -1.06 2.92 -5.69
CA VAL A 41 -1.20 2.80 -4.24
C VAL A 41 -0.04 1.99 -3.66
N LEU A 42 0.56 2.46 -2.58
CA LEU A 42 1.53 1.74 -1.76
C LEU A 42 1.02 1.66 -0.31
N LEU A 43 1.04 0.47 0.27
CA LEU A 43 0.81 0.30 1.70
C LEU A 43 2.11 0.58 2.45
N ILE A 44 2.03 1.42 3.47
CA ILE A 44 3.13 1.73 4.37
C ILE A 44 2.87 1.03 5.70
N ALA A 45 3.85 0.28 6.19
CA ALA A 45 3.77 -0.42 7.46
C ALA A 45 5.09 -0.28 8.23
N THR A 46 5.02 -0.32 9.56
CA THR A 46 6.20 -0.24 10.42
C THR A 46 6.20 -1.35 11.45
N ARG A 47 7.41 -1.74 11.87
CA ARG A 47 7.65 -2.56 13.04
C ARG A 47 8.81 -1.97 13.80
N LYS A 48 8.64 -1.84 15.11
CA LYS A 48 9.73 -1.46 15.99
C LYS A 48 10.46 -2.73 16.42
N LEU A 49 11.75 -2.80 16.15
CA LEU A 49 12.61 -3.87 16.62
C LEU A 49 13.20 -3.46 17.98
N ASP A 50 13.13 -4.35 18.96
CA ASP A 50 13.73 -4.10 20.27
C ASP A 50 15.26 -4.22 20.15
N GLY A 51 15.91 -3.06 20.15
CA GLY A 51 17.35 -2.95 19.90
C GLY A 51 18.17 -3.52 21.04
N SER A 52 18.59 -4.79 20.94
CA SER A 52 19.66 -5.35 21.75
C SER A 52 21.04 -5.25 21.09
N GLY A 53 21.24 -4.33 20.13
CA GLY A 53 22.56 -4.06 19.54
C GLY A 53 22.56 -2.87 18.57
N ASN A 54 23.64 -2.09 18.58
CA ASN A 54 23.89 -1.05 17.58
C ASN A 54 23.90 -1.69 16.17
N ASN A 55 22.98 -1.27 15.30
CA ASN A 55 22.79 -1.78 13.93
C ASN A 55 22.49 -3.29 13.83
N PRO A 56 21.24 -3.71 14.06
CA PRO A 56 20.83 -5.05 13.65
C PRO A 56 20.95 -5.18 12.12
N THR A 57 21.54 -6.28 11.65
CA THR A 57 21.47 -6.65 10.22
C THR A 57 20.02 -7.02 9.91
N LEU A 58 19.38 -6.25 9.04
CA LEU A 58 18.00 -6.51 8.62
C LEU A 58 17.96 -7.58 7.53
N SER A 59 16.95 -8.43 7.58
CA SER A 59 16.68 -9.52 6.65
C SER A 59 15.21 -9.53 6.24
N VAL A 60 14.86 -10.32 5.21
CA VAL A 60 13.46 -10.51 4.78
C VAL A 60 12.62 -11.15 5.90
N GLU A 61 13.24 -11.94 6.78
CA GLU A 61 12.55 -12.57 7.91
C GLU A 61 12.07 -11.54 8.96
N ASP A 62 12.66 -10.34 8.98
CA ASP A 62 12.24 -9.25 9.85
C ASP A 62 10.97 -8.53 9.33
N GLU A 63 10.64 -8.71 8.04
CA GLU A 63 9.45 -8.16 7.36
C GLU A 63 8.19 -8.97 7.67
N THR A 64 7.93 -9.21 8.96
CA THR A 64 6.72 -9.87 9.46
C THR A 64 6.17 -9.11 10.66
N GLU A 65 4.92 -9.41 11.04
CA GLU A 65 4.21 -8.79 12.16
C GLU A 65 4.15 -7.25 12.08
N LEU A 66 4.05 -6.72 10.86
CA LEU A 66 4.06 -5.28 10.63
C LEU A 66 2.74 -4.64 11.08
N THR A 67 2.81 -3.37 11.45
CA THR A 67 1.65 -2.50 11.69
C THR A 67 1.45 -1.60 10.48
N ILE A 68 0.32 -1.76 9.78
CA ILE A 68 -0.04 -0.87 8.66
C ILE A 68 -0.29 0.54 9.22
N GLU A 69 0.44 1.51 8.68
CA GLU A 69 0.31 2.93 9.02
C GLU A 69 -0.67 3.65 8.10
N GLY A 70 -0.78 3.19 6.85
CA GLY A 70 -1.72 3.75 5.89
C GLY A 70 -1.35 3.47 4.45
N MET A 71 -1.95 4.25 3.55
CA MET A 71 -1.72 4.20 2.11
C MET A 71 -1.06 5.49 1.64
N LEU A 72 -0.05 5.35 0.80
CA LEU A 72 0.52 6.42 0.00
C LEU A 72 0.03 6.26 -1.44
N THR A 73 -0.67 7.26 -1.96
CA THR A 73 -1.19 7.27 -3.32
C THR A 73 -0.45 8.32 -4.15
N PHE A 74 -0.01 7.96 -5.34
CA PHE A 74 0.56 8.90 -6.30
C PHE A 74 -0.07 8.69 -7.67
N LEU A 75 -0.25 9.80 -8.38
CA LEU A 75 -0.80 9.79 -9.72
C LEU A 75 0.37 9.84 -10.72
N ASP A 76 0.41 8.89 -11.64
CA ASP A 76 1.24 9.00 -12.84
C ASP A 76 0.31 9.41 -13.99
N PRO A 77 0.06 10.72 -14.19
CA PRO A 77 -0.90 11.16 -15.17
C PRO A 77 -0.45 10.75 -16.58
N PRO A 78 -1.37 10.31 -17.45
CA PRO A 78 -1.03 10.05 -18.84
C PRO A 78 -0.51 11.33 -19.50
N LYS A 79 0.36 11.19 -20.51
CA LYS A 79 0.81 12.32 -21.32
C LYS A 79 -0.40 13.07 -21.88
N GLU A 80 -0.33 14.40 -21.95
CA GLU A 80 -1.42 15.22 -22.53
C GLU A 80 -1.79 14.81 -23.97
N SER A 81 -0.83 14.27 -24.72
CA SER A 81 -1.04 13.76 -26.07
C SER A 81 -1.80 12.43 -26.16
N ALA A 82 -1.92 11.68 -25.06
CA ALA A 82 -2.50 10.34 -25.05
C ALA A 82 -3.96 10.34 -25.56
N GLY A 83 -4.77 11.30 -25.10
CA GLY A 83 -6.17 11.40 -25.54
C GLY A 83 -6.31 11.60 -27.05
N LYS A 84 -5.47 12.47 -27.63
CA LYS A 84 -5.46 12.72 -29.08
C LYS A 84 -5.04 11.49 -29.87
N ALA A 85 -4.03 10.77 -29.41
CA ALA A 85 -3.53 9.57 -30.07
C ALA A 85 -4.57 8.43 -30.06
N ILE A 86 -5.25 8.21 -28.93
CA ILE A 86 -6.30 7.18 -28.81
C ILE A 86 -7.50 7.49 -29.72
N ALA A 87 -7.93 8.75 -29.79
CA ALA A 87 -9.02 9.17 -30.69
C ALA A 87 -8.67 8.89 -32.16
N ALA A 88 -7.48 9.28 -32.61
CA ALA A 88 -7.02 9.04 -33.96
C ALA A 88 -6.94 7.53 -34.33
N LEU A 89 -6.63 6.66 -33.37
CA LEU A 89 -6.65 5.20 -33.58
C LEU A 89 -8.07 4.63 -33.69
N ARG A 90 -9.05 5.23 -33.02
CA ARG A 90 -10.45 4.77 -33.02
C ARG A 90 -11.21 5.17 -34.29
N ASP A 91 -10.78 6.24 -34.94
CA ASP A 91 -11.40 6.79 -36.15
C ASP A 91 -10.81 6.18 -37.46
N ASN A 92 -9.85 5.26 -37.34
CA ASN A 92 -9.36 4.40 -38.44
C ASN A 92 -10.08 3.06 -38.44
#